data_AF-A0A7W1AWR6-F1
#
_entry.id   AF-A0A7W1AWR6-F1
#
_cell.length_a   1.000
_cell.length_b   1.000
_cell.length_c   1.000
_cell.angle_alpha   90.00
_cell.angle_beta   90.00
_cell.angle_gamma   90.00
#
_symmetry.space_group_name_H-M   'P 1'
#
loop_
_entity.id
_entity.type
_entity.pdbx_description
1 polymer ?
#
loop_
_entity_poly.entity_id
_entity_poly.type
_entity_poly.pdbx_seq_one_letter_code
_entity_poly.pdbx_strand_id
1 'polypeptide(L)' 'MTLSFDLFWSFRSPYCCIALDRILALVRTYDVEVNVRPVYPLAIRTPEFFTRVPSICSA' A
#
# COMPACT_ATOMS: atom_id res chain seq x y z
N MET A 1 24.46 -1.68 -4.66
CA MET A 1 23.57 -2.06 -3.55
C MET A 1 22.25 -1.40 -3.86
N THR A 2 21.23 -2.19 -4.13
CA THR A 2 19.89 -1.69 -4.47
C THR A 2 19.23 -1.08 -3.24
N LEU A 3 18.68 0.13 -3.40
CA LEU A 3 17.96 0.80 -2.32
C LEU A 3 16.54 0.22 -2.24
N SER A 4 16.11 -0.26 -1.08
CA SER A 4 14.77 -0.81 -0.90
C SER A 4 13.94 -0.05 0.13
N PHE A 5 12.63 0.08 -0.12
CA PHE A 5 11.70 0.68 0.85
C PHE A 5 10.31 0.04 0.82
N ASP A 6 9.58 0.16 1.93
CA ASP A 6 8.20 -0.31 2.07
C ASP A 6 7.20 0.78 1.63
N LEU A 7 6.27 0.42 0.74
CA LEU A 7 5.20 1.28 0.25
C LEU A 7 3.85 0.80 0.76
N PHE A 8 3.27 1.51 1.74
CA PHE A 8 1.93 1.24 2.22
C PHE A 8 0.88 1.84 1.27
N TRP A 9 0.05 1.00 0.65
CA TRP A 9 -0.82 1.40 -0.46
C TRP A 9 -2.30 1.16 -0.17
N SER A 10 -3.16 2.16 -0.44
CA SER A 10 -4.61 2.00 -0.40
C SER A 10 -5.23 2.27 -1.75
N PHE A 11 -5.92 1.27 -2.32
CA PHE A 11 -6.68 1.41 -3.56
C PHE A 11 -7.89 2.36 -3.43
N ARG A 12 -8.26 2.73 -2.20
CA ARG A 12 -9.36 3.65 -1.92
C ARG A 12 -8.90 5.08 -1.64
N SER A 13 -7.58 5.33 -1.68
CA SER A 13 -7.02 6.67 -1.47
C SER A 13 -6.73 7.35 -2.81
N PRO A 14 -7.33 8.51 -3.10
CA PRO A 14 -7.06 9.25 -4.34
C PRO A 14 -5.60 9.70 -4.44
N TYR A 15 -4.94 9.97 -3.30
CA TYR A 15 -3.54 10.35 -3.27
C TYR A 15 -2.59 9.22 -3.66
N CYS A 16 -2.92 7.97 -3.29
CA CYS A 16 -2.14 6.82 -3.71
C CYS A 16 -2.15 6.73 -5.24
N CYS A 17 -3.32 6.82 -5.87
CA CYS A 17 -3.44 6.82 -7.34
C CYS A 17 -2.57 7.90 -8.01
N ILE A 18 -2.55 9.14 -7.46
CA ILE A 18 -1.73 10.24 -8.00
C ILE A 18 -0.22 9.97 -7.86
N ALA A 19 0.21 9.25 -6.83
CA ALA A 19 1.62 8.93 -6.60
C ALA A 19 2.16 7.81 -7.52
N LEU A 20 1.29 7.03 -8.17
CA LEU A 20 1.65 5.83 -8.93
C LEU A 20 2.73 6.12 -9.98
N ASP A 21 2.50 7.13 -10.83
CA ASP A 21 3.40 7.43 -11.94
C ASP A 21 4.80 7.82 -11.46
N ARG A 22 4.89 8.54 -10.34
CA ARG A 22 6.17 8.93 -9.73
C ARG A 22 6.92 7.74 -9.18
N ILE A 23 6.22 6.80 -8.54
CA ILE A 23 6.83 5.57 -8.00
C ILE A 23 7.35 4.71 -9.15
N LEU A 24 6.59 4.55 -10.23
CA LEU A 24 7.02 3.82 -11.42
C LEU A 24 8.24 4.48 -12.08
N ALA A 25 8.27 5.81 -12.14
CA ALA A 25 9.43 6.54 -12.65
C ALA A 25 10.68 6.30 -11.80
N LEU A 26 10.56 6.26 -10.47
CA LEU A 26 11.67 5.97 -9.56
C LEU A 26 12.28 4.58 -9.83
N VAL A 27 11.45 3.53 -9.92
CA VAL A 27 11.90 2.15 -10.19
C VAL A 27 12.55 2.03 -11.57
N ARG A 28 12.07 2.77 -12.58
CA ARG A 28 12.63 2.74 -13.93
C ARG A 28 13.95 3.49 -14.06
N THR A 29 14.15 4.53 -13.25
CA THR A 29 15.27 5.47 -13.42
C THR A 29 16.44 5.15 -12.50
N TYR A 30 16.18 4.54 -11.35
CA TYR A 30 17.15 4.29 -10.30
C TYR A 30 17.20 2.81 -9.89
N ASP A 31 18.31 2.37 -9.30
CA ASP A 31 18.48 1.03 -8.70
C ASP A 31 17.71 0.94 -7.37
N VAL A 32 16.38 0.93 -7.46
CA VAL A 32 15.44 0.97 -6.34
C VAL A 32 14.44 -0.18 -6.41
N GLU A 33 14.23 -0.84 -5.28
CA GLU A 33 13.23 -1.88 -5.07
C GLU A 33 12.10 -1.39 -4.16
N VAL A 34 10.85 -1.67 -4.54
CA VAL A 34 9.66 -1.20 -3.81
C VAL A 34 8.88 -2.40 -3.28
N ASN A 35 8.81 -2.52 -1.96
CA ASN A 35 8.03 -3.56 -1.27
C ASN A 35 6.61 -3.05 -1.02
N VAL A 36 5.67 -3.39 -1.89
CA VAL A 36 4.29 -2.91 -1.79
C VAL A 36 3.53 -3.67 -0.71
N ARG A 37 2.93 -2.93 0.24
CA ARG A 37 2.11 -3.44 1.34
C ARG A 37 0.71 -2.84 1.26
N PRO A 38 -0.27 -3.57 0.69
CA PRO A 38 -1.65 -3.12 0.67
C PRO A 38 -2.20 -2.92 2.09
N VAL A 39 -2.87 -1.80 2.32
CA VAL A 39 -3.51 -1.46 3.59
C VAL A 39 -4.95 -1.03 3.38
N TYR A 40 -5.81 -1.37 4.34
CA TYR A 40 -7.12 -0.76 4.51
C TYR A 40 -7.02 0.35 5.55
N PRO A 41 -7.07 1.64 5.18
CA PRO A 41 -6.94 2.73 6.14
C PRO A 41 -8.01 2.70 7.24
N LEU A 42 -9.20 2.18 6.92
CA LEU A 42 -10.28 2.02 7.89
C LEU A 42 -9.96 0.97 8.97
N ALA A 43 -9.23 -0.08 8.61
CA ALA A 43 -8.77 -1.12 9.52
C ALA A 43 -7.81 -0.59 10.58
N ILE A 44 -7.04 0.44 10.23
CA ILE A 44 -6.07 1.08 11.13
C ILE A 44 -6.78 2.08 12.07
N ARG A 45 -7.83 2.75 11.58
CA ARG A 45 -8.51 3.83 12.32
C ARG A 45 -9.65 3.35 13.21
N THR A 46 -10.21 2.18 12.95
CA THR A 46 -11.39 1.66 13.65
C THR A 46 -11.10 0.24 14.13
N PRO A 47 -10.81 0.03 15.43
CA PRO A 47 -10.46 -1.30 15.93
C PRO A 47 -11.58 -2.33 15.72
N GLU A 48 -12.85 -1.90 15.69
CA GLU A 48 -14.02 -2.75 15.42
C GLU A 48 -14.14 -3.15 13.94
N PHE A 49 -13.27 -2.63 13.06
CA PHE A 49 -13.29 -2.95 11.63
C PHE A 49 -13.18 -4.46 11.41
N PHE A 50 -12.24 -5.12 12.10
CA PHE A 50 -12.01 -6.56 11.98
C PHE A 50 -13.13 -7.43 12.54
N THR A 51 -14.01 -6.87 13.37
CA THR A 51 -15.15 -7.59 13.96
C THR A 51 -16.38 -7.59 13.04
N ARG A 52 -16.44 -6.68 12.05
CA ARG A 52 -17.63 -6.48 11.18
C ARG A 52 -17.45 -6.90 9.73
N VAL A 53 -16.23 -7.21 9.28
CA VAL A 53 -16.04 -7.75 7.92
C VAL A 53 -16.45 -9.23 7.93
N PRO A 54 -17.35 -9.69 7.04
CA PRO A 54 -17.54 -11.13 6.86
C PRO A 54 -16.19 -11.77 6.52
N SER A 55 -15.97 -12.99 7.00
CA SER A 55 -14.72 -13.75 6.86
C SER A 55 -14.25 -13.89 5.41
N ILE A 56 -13.58 -12.86 4.90
CA ILE A 56 -12.84 -12.87 3.63
C ILE A 56 -11.32 -12.82 3.87
N CYS A 57 -10.92 -12.54 5.11
CA CYS A 57 -9.54 -12.64 5.58
C CYS A 57 -9.44 -13.74 6.65
N SER A 58 -9.72 -14.98 6.27
CA SER A 58 -9.26 -16.17 6.98
C SER A 58 -8.40 -16.98 6.01
N ALA A 59 -7.13 -16.59 5.92
CA ALA A 59 -6.07 -17.37 5.29
C ALA A 59 -4.79 -17.13 6.10
#